data_AF-A0A7C6UT25-F1
#
_entry.id   AF-A0A7C6UT25-F1
#
_cell.length_a   1.000
_cell.length_b   1.000
_cell.length_c   1.000
_cell.angle_alpha   90.00
_cell.angle_beta   90.00
_cell.angle_gamma   90.00
#
_symmetry.space_group_name_H-M   'P 1'
#
loop_
_entity.id
_entity.type
_entity.pdbx_description
1 polymer ?
#
loop_
_entity_poly.entity_id
_entity_poly.type
_entity_poly.pdbx_seq_one_letter_code
_entity_poly.pdbx_strand_id
1 'polypeptide(L)'
;MIINNSSIKGTANLYAQQNKALEIAKKPKEKKVSSKPTKAAEVTLSVEAKELAKATQTENNQRLEHLAKLKSEIKAGTYRPDAEEIAESMLKRFWGGNRED
;
A
#
# COMPACT_ATOMS: atom_id res chain seq x y z
N MET A 1 -14.56 -40.89 -11.09
CA MET A 1 -13.32 -40.09 -11.16
C MET A 1 -12.18 -40.94 -10.65
N ILE A 2 -11.28 -41.39 -11.53
CA ILE A 2 -10.13 -42.24 -11.17
C ILE A 2 -8.91 -41.32 -11.08
N ILE A 3 -8.45 -41.04 -9.86
CA ILE A 3 -7.25 -40.21 -9.66
C ILE A 3 -6.02 -41.12 -9.80
N ASN A 4 -5.28 -40.96 -10.90
CA ASN A 4 -4.05 -41.72 -11.15
C ASN A 4 -2.92 -41.22 -10.23
N ASN A 5 -2.24 -42.16 -9.56
CA ASN A 5 -1.16 -41.92 -8.60
C ASN A 5 0.05 -41.15 -9.22
N SER A 6 0.22 -41.20 -10.55
CA SER A 6 1.27 -40.43 -11.24
C SER A 6 1.07 -38.92 -11.14
N SER A 7 -0.18 -38.46 -11.23
CA SER A 7 -0.57 -37.05 -11.12
C SER A 7 -0.24 -36.48 -9.74
N ILE A 8 -0.41 -37.28 -8.69
CA ILE A 8 -0.16 -36.89 -7.28
C ILE A 8 1.35 -36.70 -7.04
N LYS A 9 2.18 -37.61 -7.57
CA LYS A 9 3.65 -37.51 -7.46
C LYS A 9 4.20 -36.28 -8.20
N GLY A 10 3.64 -35.99 -9.37
CA GLY A 10 3.99 -34.79 -10.15
C GLY A 10 3.71 -33.50 -9.37
N THR A 11 2.52 -33.40 -8.77
CA THR A 11 2.14 -32.21 -7.97
C THR A 11 2.97 -32.06 -6.70
N ALA A 12 3.27 -33.16 -5.99
CA ALA A 12 4.06 -33.11 -4.76
C ALA A 12 5.47 -32.53 -5.01
N ASN A 13 6.11 -32.95 -6.10
CA ASN A 13 7.43 -32.44 -6.49
C ASN A 13 7.40 -30.96 -6.88
N LEU A 14 6.32 -30.50 -7.51
CA LEU A 14 6.16 -29.12 -7.95
C LEU A 14 6.03 -28.16 -6.75
N TYR A 15 5.26 -28.54 -5.73
CA TYR A 15 5.15 -27.78 -4.49
C TYR A 15 6.48 -27.76 -3.71
N ALA A 16 7.19 -28.89 -3.63
CA ALA A 16 8.50 -28.95 -2.98
C ALA A 16 9.54 -28.04 -3.66
N GLN A 17 9.51 -27.97 -5.00
CA GLN A 17 10.44 -27.14 -5.78
C GLN A 17 10.15 -25.64 -5.62
N GLN A 18 8.87 -25.24 -5.58
CA GLN A 18 8.48 -23.85 -5.29
C GLN A 18 8.93 -23.41 -3.89
N ASN A 19 8.70 -24.23 -2.87
CA ASN A 19 9.10 -23.90 -1.50
C ASN A 19 10.62 -23.74 -1.36
N LYS A 20 11.40 -24.57 -2.05
CA LYS A 20 12.87 -24.46 -2.07
C LYS A 20 13.35 -23.15 -2.72
N ALA A 21 12.69 -22.69 -3.78
CA ALA A 21 13.00 -21.41 -4.41
C ALA A 21 12.67 -20.21 -3.50
N LEU A 22 11.55 -20.27 -2.77
CA LEU A 22 11.15 -19.25 -1.80
C LEU A 22 12.10 -19.18 -0.59
N GLU A 23 12.59 -20.33 -0.11
CA GLU A 23 13.60 -20.40 0.94
C GLU A 23 14.94 -19.75 0.53
N ILE A 24 15.35 -19.93 -0.74
CA ILE A 24 16.57 -19.27 -1.27
C ILE A 24 16.37 -17.75 -1.34
N ALA A 25 15.16 -17.27 -1.65
CA ALA A 25 14.85 -15.84 -1.68
C ALA A 25 14.71 -15.21 -0.27
N LYS A 26 14.39 -16.00 0.75
CA LYS A 26 14.21 -15.53 2.15
C LYS A 26 15.47 -15.60 3.01
N LYS A 27 16.58 -16.18 2.55
CA LYS A 27 17.83 -16.13 3.30
C LYS A 27 18.38 -14.70 3.34
N PRO A 28 18.51 -14.06 4.52
CA PRO A 28 19.18 -12.78 4.62
C PRO A 28 20.64 -12.96 4.23
N LYS A 29 21.09 -12.20 3.23
CA LYS A 29 22.52 -12.08 2.95
C LYS A 29 23.16 -11.41 4.17
N GLU A 30 23.80 -12.19 5.04
CA GLU A 30 24.78 -11.68 6.00
C GLU A 30 25.93 -11.03 5.24
N LYS A 31 25.76 -9.75 4.88
CA LYS A 31 26.84 -8.91 4.42
C LYS A 31 27.56 -8.38 5.64
N LYS A 32 28.73 -8.95 5.90
CA LYS A 32 29.76 -8.35 6.75
C LYS A 32 29.92 -6.86 6.40
N VAL A 33 30.03 -6.07 7.46
CA VAL A 33 30.14 -4.61 7.49
C VAL A 33 31.16 -4.08 6.47
N SER A 34 30.70 -3.23 5.56
CA SER A 34 31.45 -2.04 5.17
C SER A 34 30.44 -0.93 4.85
N SER A 35 30.44 0.11 5.67
CA SER A 35 29.69 1.35 5.48
C SER A 35 30.26 2.10 4.28
N LYS A 36 29.87 1.71 3.07
CA LYS A 36 29.98 2.57 1.89
C LYS A 36 28.68 3.34 1.73
N PRO A 37 28.71 4.68 1.57
CA PRO A 37 27.50 5.43 1.26
C PRO A 37 26.96 4.91 -0.07
N THR A 38 25.82 4.22 -0.02
CA THR A 38 25.06 3.88 -1.21
C THR A 38 24.59 5.20 -1.82
N LYS A 39 25.25 5.63 -2.90
CA LYS A 39 24.73 6.71 -3.74
C LYS A 39 23.28 6.38 -4.05
N ALA A 40 22.37 7.29 -3.69
CA ALA A 40 20.96 7.12 -3.96
C ALA A 40 20.78 6.84 -5.45
N ALA A 41 20.03 5.78 -5.79
CA ALA A 41 19.59 5.58 -7.15
C ALA A 41 18.71 6.78 -7.50
N GLU A 42 19.17 7.61 -8.43
CA GLU A 42 18.44 8.79 -8.88
C GLU A 42 17.27 8.29 -9.73
N VAL A 43 16.08 8.26 -9.13
CA VAL A 43 14.84 7.92 -9.83
C VAL A 43 14.35 9.20 -10.50
N THR A 44 14.50 9.27 -11.83
CA THR A 44 13.95 10.34 -12.64
C THR A 44 12.43 10.20 -12.67
N LEU A 45 11.72 10.98 -11.85
CA LEU A 45 10.27 11.10 -11.97
C LEU A 45 9.92 11.59 -13.38
N SER A 46 9.02 10.88 -14.05
CA SER A 46 8.49 11.31 -15.36
C SER A 46 7.84 12.69 -15.24
N VAL A 47 7.82 13.43 -16.34
CA VAL A 47 7.22 14.77 -16.40
C VAL A 47 5.77 14.73 -15.92
N GLU A 48 5.03 13.70 -16.30
CA GLU A 48 3.65 13.44 -15.90
C GLU A 48 3.50 13.24 -14.37
N ALA A 49 4.39 12.45 -13.75
CA ALA A 49 4.37 12.26 -12.28
C ALA A 49 4.65 13.57 -11.53
N LYS A 50 5.51 14.44 -12.11
CA LYS A 50 5.81 15.76 -11.55
C LYS A 50 4.62 16.72 -11.67
N GLU A 51 3.82 16.61 -12.72
CA GLU A 51 2.59 17.40 -12.88
C GLU A 51 1.49 16.96 -11.90
N LEU A 52 1.30 15.65 -11.72
CA LEU A 52 0.38 15.11 -10.71
C LEU A 52 0.78 15.49 -9.27
N ALA A 53 2.09 15.53 -8.98
CA ALA A 53 2.59 15.99 -7.69
C ALA A 53 2.33 17.49 -7.44
N LYS A 54 2.32 18.32 -8.49
CA LYS A 54 1.97 19.74 -8.38
C LYS A 54 0.47 19.95 -8.19
N ALA A 55 -0.36 19.16 -8.86
CA ALA A 55 -1.82 19.21 -8.69
C ALA A 55 -2.22 18.89 -7.24
N THR A 56 -1.63 17.84 -6.66
CA THR A 56 -1.83 17.47 -5.25
C THR A 56 -1.30 18.51 -4.25
N GLN A 57 -0.27 19.28 -4.63
CA GLN A 57 0.24 20.36 -3.78
C GLN A 57 -0.76 21.53 -3.63
N THR A 58 -1.59 21.78 -4.63
CA THR A 58 -2.61 22.84 -4.58
C THR A 58 -3.78 22.44 -3.67
N GLU A 59 -4.22 21.18 -3.72
CA GLU A 59 -5.22 20.63 -2.80
C GLU A 59 -4.76 20.64 -1.33
N ASN A 60 -3.44 20.56 -1.09
CA ASN A 60 -2.91 20.57 0.27
C ASN A 60 -3.16 21.89 1.00
N ASN A 61 -3.22 23.03 0.32
CA ASN A 61 -3.50 24.31 1.00
C ASN A 61 -4.94 24.35 1.54
N GLN A 62 -5.93 23.97 0.72
CA GLN A 62 -7.33 23.90 1.15
C GLN A 62 -7.51 22.88 2.28
N ARG A 63 -6.80 21.75 2.21
CA ARG A 63 -6.77 20.75 3.29
C ARG A 63 -6.20 21.32 4.58
N LEU A 64 -5.15 22.13 4.53
CA LEU A 64 -4.55 22.74 5.72
C LEU A 64 -5.51 23.71 6.42
N GLU A 65 -6.25 24.52 5.66
CA GLU A 65 -7.28 25.41 6.20
C GLU A 65 -8.42 24.62 6.86
N HIS A 66 -8.90 23.58 6.19
CA HIS A 66 -9.93 22.70 6.72
C HIS A 66 -9.48 22.02 8.03
N LEU A 67 -8.24 21.53 8.08
CA LEU A 67 -7.66 20.93 9.29
C LEU A 67 -7.52 21.94 10.45
N ALA A 68 -7.19 23.20 10.16
CA ALA A 68 -7.11 24.24 11.18
C ALA A 68 -8.49 24.52 11.80
N LYS A 69 -9.54 24.59 10.97
CA LYS A 69 -10.92 24.76 11.42
C LYS A 69 -11.40 23.58 12.28
N LEU A 70 -11.21 22.35 11.80
CA LEU A 70 -11.50 21.12 12.54
C LEU A 70 -10.81 21.09 13.91
N LYS A 71 -9.52 21.42 13.96
CA LYS A 71 -8.77 21.50 15.23
C LYS A 71 -9.37 22.53 16.18
N SER A 72 -9.85 23.66 15.67
CA SER A 72 -10.51 24.69 16.48
C SER A 72 -11.83 24.18 17.05
N GLU A 73 -12.67 23.54 16.23
CA GLU A 73 -13.96 22.98 16.65
C GLU A 73 -13.81 21.86 17.68
N ILE A 74 -12.80 21.01 17.52
CA ILE A 74 -12.47 19.95 18.49
C ILE A 74 -12.02 20.57 19.82
N LYS A 75 -11.14 21.57 19.78
CA LYS A 75 -10.69 22.29 21.00
C LYS A 75 -11.84 23.00 21.71
N ALA A 76 -12.77 23.56 20.96
CA ALA A 76 -13.96 24.22 21.49
C ALA A 76 -15.01 23.21 22.02
N GLY A 77 -14.84 21.90 21.77
CA GLY A 77 -15.80 20.87 22.15
C GLY A 77 -17.09 20.89 21.33
N THR A 78 -17.13 21.62 20.22
CA THR A 78 -18.31 21.76 19.35
C THR A 78 -18.29 20.79 18.17
N TYR A 79 -17.17 20.09 17.95
CA TYR A 79 -17.08 19.08 16.91
C TYR A 79 -17.99 17.88 17.23
N ARG A 80 -18.94 17.60 16.35
CA ARG A 80 -19.84 16.45 16.45
C ARG A 80 -19.58 15.54 15.25
N PRO A 81 -19.01 14.34 15.45
CA PRO A 81 -18.86 13.38 14.37
C PRO A 81 -20.25 12.91 13.93
N ASP A 82 -20.50 12.94 12.62
CA ASP A 82 -21.68 12.33 12.05
C ASP A 82 -21.44 10.82 11.87
N ALA A 83 -22.28 10.01 12.49
CA ALA A 83 -22.17 8.56 12.43
C ALA A 83 -22.50 8.01 11.03
N GLU A 84 -23.38 8.68 10.30
CA GLU A 84 -23.79 8.29 8.94
C GLU A 84 -22.64 8.52 7.96
N GLU A 85 -22.00 9.69 8.00
CA GLU A 85 -20.83 9.99 7.16
C GLU A 85 -19.64 9.06 7.46
N ILE A 86 -19.43 8.70 8.73
CA ILE A 86 -18.39 7.76 9.12
C ILE A 86 -18.69 6.37 8.57
N ALA A 87 -19.93 5.90 8.70
CA ALA A 87 -20.34 4.60 8.16
C ALA A 87 -20.17 4.57 6.65
N GLU A 88 -20.66 5.58 5.93
CA GLU A 88 -20.51 5.70 4.47
C GLU A 88 -19.03 5.72 4.05
N SER A 89 -18.18 6.48 4.75
CA SER A 89 -16.73 6.52 4.51
C SER A 89 -16.05 5.16 4.72
N MET A 90 -16.45 4.44 5.76
CA MET A 90 -15.96 3.08 6.01
C MET A 90 -16.43 2.12 4.90
N LEU A 91 -17.71 2.16 4.52
CA LEU A 91 -18.26 1.33 3.45
C LEU A 91 -17.54 1.59 2.12
N LYS A 92 -17.33 2.85 1.76
CA LYS A 92 -16.58 3.23 0.54
C LYS A 92 -15.15 2.69 0.57
N ARG A 93 -14.47 2.78 1.71
CA ARG A 93 -13.07 2.37 1.84
C ARG A 93 -12.88 0.85 1.93
N PHE A 94 -13.81 0.13 2.55
CA PHE A 94 -13.70 -1.32 2.78
C PHE A 94 -14.44 -2.16 1.74
N TRP A 95 -15.55 -1.66 1.17
CA TRP A 95 -16.40 -2.41 0.23
C TRP A 95 -16.51 -1.74 -1.16
N GLY A 96 -16.15 -0.46 -1.30
CA GLY A 96 -16.40 0.33 -2.52
C GLY A 96 -15.17 0.76 -3.33
N GLY A 97 -13.99 0.17 -3.13
CA GLY A 97 -12.84 0.43 -3.98
C GLY A 97 -12.91 -0.35 -5.30
N ASN A 98 -13.38 0.31 -6.37
CA ASN A 98 -13.41 -0.12 -7.79
C ASN A 98 -14.79 -0.55 -8.37
N ARG A 99 -15.83 0.26 -8.18
CA ARG A 99 -16.90 0.37 -9.19
C ARG A 99 -17.04 1.83 -9.58
N GLU A 100 -16.15 2.24 -10.46
CA GLU A 100 -16.34 3.43 -11.29
C GLU A 100 -17.34 3.05 -12.39
N ASP A 101 -18.48 3.73 -12.44
CA ASP A 101 -19.28 3.90 -13.66
C ASP A 101 -18.91 5.26 -14.27
#